data_AF-A0A3P7EFC5-F1
#
_entry.id   AF-A0A3P7EFC5-F1
#
_cell.length_a   1.000
_cell.length_b   1.000
_cell.length_c   1.000
_cell.angle_alpha   90.00
_cell.angle_beta   90.00
_cell.angle_gamma   90.00
#
_symmetry.space_group_name_H-M   'P 1'
#
loop_
_entity.id
_entity.type
_entity.pdbx_description
1 polymer ?
#
loop_
_entity_poly.entity_id
_entity_poly.type
_entity_poly.pdbx_seq_one_letter_code
_entity_poly.pdbx_strand_id
1 'polypeptide(L)' 'RRPNCQRCAQHSVLARLKGHKRCCPFRNCPCAKCQVVQERQKLMADQIKLRRRQKKQKNLDALSDSDNLRSIMSNFSSY' A
#
# COMPACT_ATOMS: atom_id res chain seq x y z
N ARG A 1 14.35 -3.67 -6.24
CA ARG A 1 15.09 -2.40 -6.00
C ARG A 1 15.52 -2.31 -4.54
N ARG A 2 16.69 -1.72 -4.21
CA ARG A 2 17.12 -1.46 -2.82
C ARG A 2 16.72 -0.02 -2.44
N PRO A 3 15.72 0.19 -1.56
CA PRO A 3 15.21 1.53 -1.27
C PRO A 3 16.18 2.32 -0.40
N ASN A 4 16.30 3.62 -0.69
CA ASN A 4 17.04 4.61 0.11
C ASN A 4 16.07 5.51 0.90
N CYS A 5 16.57 6.10 1.96
CA CYS A 5 15.81 7.00 2.81
C CYS A 5 15.50 8.31 2.07
N GLN A 6 14.23 8.53 1.75
CA GLN A 6 13.77 9.72 1.03
C GLN A 6 14.06 11.01 1.80
N ARG A 7 14.06 10.98 3.14
CA ARG A 7 14.42 12.15 3.97
C ARG A 7 15.90 12.49 3.83
N CYS A 8 16.80 11.51 3.92
CA CYS A 8 18.23 11.74 3.70
C CYS A 8 18.51 12.28 2.29
N ALA A 9 17.81 11.76 1.28
CA ALA A 9 17.94 12.24 -0.09
C ALA A 9 17.61 13.73 -0.26
N GLN A 10 16.66 14.29 0.52
CA GLN A 10 16.35 15.73 0.49
C GLN A 10 17.49 16.63 1.01
N HIS A 11 18.44 16.04 1.74
CA HIS A 11 19.63 16.69 2.28
C HIS A 11 20.91 16.20 1.59
N SER A 12 20.80 15.65 0.38
CA SER A 12 21.93 15.14 -0.40
C SER A 12 22.72 14.01 0.28
N VAL A 13 22.10 13.30 1.24
CA VAL A 13 22.69 12.15 1.94
C VAL A 13 22.10 10.85 1.40
N LEU A 14 22.97 9.92 0.97
CA LEU A 14 22.55 8.60 0.52
C LEU A 14 22.60 7.60 1.68
N ALA A 15 21.43 7.23 2.21
CA ALA A 15 21.33 6.21 3.25
C ALA A 15 20.36 5.10 2.84
N ARG A 16 20.78 3.84 2.99
CA ARG A 16 19.93 2.68 2.71
C ARG A 16 18.78 2.61 3.71
N LEU A 17 17.54 2.37 3.25
CA LEU A 17 16.36 2.43 4.11
C LEU A 17 16.28 1.28 5.12
N LYS A 18 16.80 0.09 4.79
CA LYS A 18 16.77 -1.09 5.66
C LYS A 18 17.53 -0.79 6.96
N GLY A 19 16.85 -0.83 8.11
CA GLY A 19 17.42 -0.54 9.43
C GLY A 19 17.53 0.96 9.77
N HIS A 20 17.42 1.86 8.79
CA HIS A 20 17.74 3.27 8.98
C HIS A 20 16.62 4.11 9.62
N LYS A 21 15.38 3.63 9.67
CA LYS A 21 14.22 4.42 10.15
C LYS A 21 14.43 5.08 11.52
N ARG A 22 15.05 4.38 12.49
CA ARG A 22 15.29 4.90 13.85
C ARG A 22 16.56 5.74 13.95
N CYS A 23 17.57 5.44 13.14
CA CYS A 23 18.88 6.09 13.12
C CYS A 23 18.96 7.25 12.10
N CYS A 24 17.85 7.64 11.49
CA CYS A 24 17.83 8.71 10.50
C CYS A 24 18.10 10.07 11.17
N PRO A 25 19.17 10.79 10.81
CA PRO A 25 19.47 12.10 11.39
C PRO A 25 18.36 13.11 11.07
N PHE A 26 17.70 12.95 9.92
CA PHE A 26 16.59 13.80 9.48
C PHE A 26 15.21 13.25 9.88
N ARG A 27 15.13 12.35 10.89
CA ARG A 27 13.85 11.76 11.33
C ARG A 27 12.83 12.82 11.75
N ASN A 28 13.27 13.92 12.35
CA ASN A 28 12.41 15.00 12.81
C ASN A 28 12.80 16.33 12.16
N CYS A 29 13.41 16.32 10.97
CA CYS A 29 13.81 17.55 10.29
C CYS A 29 12.55 18.37 9.92
N PRO A 30 12.46 19.66 10.35
CA PRO A 30 11.28 20.49 10.10
C PRO A 30 11.29 21.19 8.72
N CYS A 31 12.29 20.96 7.87
CA CYS A 31 12.40 21.68 6.59
C CYS A 31 11.27 21.33 5.61
N ALA A 32 10.92 22.26 4.72
CA ALA A 32 9.86 22.10 3.73
C ALA A 32 10.03 20.83 2.86
N LYS A 33 11.27 20.51 2.45
CA LYS A 33 11.55 19.30 1.64
C LYS A 33 11.17 18.02 2.40
N CYS A 34 11.46 17.94 3.70
CA CYS A 34 11.10 16.79 4.52
C CYS A 34 9.60 16.70 4.79
N GLN A 35 8.91 17.83 4.90
CA GLN A 35 7.45 17.86 5.00
C GLN A 35 6.78 17.31 3.74
N VAL A 36 7.25 17.69 2.54
CA VAL A 36 6.77 17.12 1.26
C VAL A 36 6.97 15.60 1.20
N VAL A 37 8.11 15.09 1.68
CA VAL A 37 8.34 13.64 1.76
C VAL A 37 7.34 12.95 2.70
N GLN A 38 7.03 13.58 3.84
CA GLN A 38 6.07 13.05 4.80
C GLN A 38 4.65 13.00 4.22
N GLU A 39 4.23 14.07 3.56
CA GLU A 39 2.92 14.15 2.91
C GLU A 39 2.79 13.11 1.78
N ARG A 40 3.80 13.01 0.92
CA ARG A 40 3.87 11.97 -0.12
C ARG A 40 3.73 10.56 0.48
N GLN A 41 4.40 10.28 1.60
CA GLN A 41 4.30 8.99 2.28
C GLN A 41 2.88 8.73 2.80
N LYS A 42 2.19 9.75 3.32
CA LYS A 42 0.79 9.65 3.74
C LYS A 42 -0.12 9.32 2.55
N LEU A 43 0.00 10.06 1.45
CA LEU A 43 -0.77 9.80 0.22
C LEU A 43 -0.53 8.40 -0.34
N MET A 44 0.73 7.93 -0.34
CA MET A 44 1.04 6.57 -0.77
C MET A 44 0.43 5.52 0.15
N ALA A 45 0.42 5.74 1.47
CA ALA A 45 -0.21 4.85 2.43
C ALA A 45 -1.72 4.76 2.20
N ASP A 46 -2.40 5.88 1.99
CA ASP A 46 -3.83 5.95 1.71
C ASP A 46 -4.17 5.25 0.38
N GLN A 47 -3.36 5.47 -0.66
CA GLN A 47 -3.53 4.81 -1.95
C GLN A 47 -3.32 3.28 -1.84
N ILE A 48 -2.34 2.82 -1.04
CA ILE A 48 -2.14 1.40 -0.76
C ILE A 48 -3.35 0.83 -0.03
N LYS A 49 -3.89 1.55 0.96
CA LYS A 49 -5.09 1.15 1.72
C LYS A 49 -6.29 0.98 0.79
N LEU A 50 -6.55 1.95 -0.09
CA LEU A 50 -7.63 1.88 -1.06
C LEU A 50 -7.48 0.67 -2.00
N ARG A 51 -6.29 0.48 -2.59
CA ARG A 51 -6.02 -0.68 -3.47
C ARG A 51 -6.22 -2.01 -2.76
N ARG A 52 -5.80 -2.13 -1.50
CA ARG A 52 -6.02 -3.34 -0.69
C ARG A 52 -7.51 -3.60 -0.46
N ARG A 53 -8.29 -2.57 -0.17
CA ARG A 53 -9.75 -2.68 -0.03
C ARG A 53 -10.41 -3.13 -1.33
N GLN A 54 -10.06 -2.51 -2.47
CA GLN A 54 -10.59 -2.90 -3.78
C GLN A 54 -10.23 -4.34 -4.15
N LYS A 55 -8.99 -4.78 -3.89
CA LYS A 55 -8.58 -6.17 -4.13
C LYS A 55 -9.36 -7.16 -3.24
N LYS A 56 -9.60 -6.81 -1.97
CA LYS A 56 -10.42 -7.62 -1.08
C LYS A 56 -11.87 -7.71 -1.57
N GLN A 57 -12.46 -6.60 -2.00
CA GLN A 57 -13.82 -6.58 -2.55
C GLN A 57 -13.93 -7.47 -3.79
N LYS A 58 -13.03 -7.31 -4.77
CA LYS A 58 -13.00 -8.16 -5.98
C LYS A 58 -12.91 -9.65 -5.67
N ASN A 59 -12.13 -10.03 -4.65
CA ASN A 59 -12.04 -11.43 -4.23
C ASN A 59 -13.34 -11.91 -3.58
N LEU A 60 -14.05 -11.08 -2.82
CA LEU A 60 -15.35 -11.40 -2.24
C LEU A 60 -16.41 -11.55 -3.34
N ASP A 61 -16.44 -10.60 -4.29
CA ASP A 61 -17.37 -10.62 -5.43
C ASP A 61 -17.16 -11.90 -6.27
N ALA A 62 -15.90 -12.27 -6.54
CA ALA A 62 -15.59 -13.50 -7.27
C ALA A 62 -16.03 -14.79 -6.53
N LEU A 63 -15.98 -14.80 -5.19
CA LEU A 63 -16.50 -15.92 -4.40
C LEU A 63 -18.03 -15.98 -4.45
N SER A 64 -18.71 -14.84 -4.30
CA SER A 64 -20.17 -14.80 -4.42
C SER A 64 -20.64 -15.21 -5.82
N ASP A 65 -19.91 -14.82 -6.88
CA ASP A 65 -20.23 -15.23 -8.25
C ASP A 65 -20.08 -16.74 -8.42
N SER A 66 -19.06 -17.35 -7.79
CA SER A 66 -18.88 -18.81 -7.82
C SER A 66 -19.97 -19.57 -7.06
N ASP A 67 -20.41 -19.04 -5.90
CA ASP A 67 -21.49 -19.62 -5.12
C ASP A 67 -22.85 -19.48 -5.84
N ASN A 68 -23.09 -18.33 -6.48
CA ASN A 68 -24.25 -18.09 -7.32
C ASN A 68 -24.28 -19.06 -8.51
N LEU A 69 -23.15 -19.23 -9.21
CA LEU A 69 -23.06 -20.18 -10.33
C LEU A 69 -23.30 -21.62 -9.87
N ARG A 70 -22.74 -22.02 -8.73
CA ARG A 70 -22.95 -23.34 -8.13
C ARG A 70 -24.42 -23.57 -7.75
N SER A 71 -25.08 -22.57 -7.20
CA SER A 71 -26.51 -22.61 -6.87
C SER A 71 -27.37 -22.78 -8.14
N ILE A 72 -27.08 -21.99 -9.19
CA ILE A 72 -27.77 -22.08 -10.48
C ILE A 72 -27.59 -23.48 -11.11
N MET A 73 -26.37 -24.02 -11.12
CA MET A 73 -26.10 -25.36 -11.65
C MET A 73 -26.82 -26.46 -10.86
N SER A 74 -26.93 -26.31 -9.53
CA SER A 74 -27.62 -27.28 -8.67
C SER A 74 -29.13 -27.29 -8.93
N ASN A 75 -29.72 -26.12 -9.17
CA ASN A 75 -31.14 -26.00 -9.51
C ASN A 75 -31.46 -26.63 -10.87
N PHE A 76 -30.57 -26.49 -11.87
CA PHE A 76 -30.80 -27.06 -13.20
C PHE A 76 -30.74 -28.60 -13.21
N SER A 77 -29.88 -29.20 -12.38
CA SER A 77 -29.79 -30.67 -12.27
C SER A 77 -30.99 -31.32 -11.59
N SER A 78 -31.90 -30.53 -11.02
CA SER A 78 -33.09 -31.02 -10.30
C SER A 78 -34.36 -31.05 -11.17
N TYR A 79 -34.26 -30.65 -12.44
CA TYR A 79 -35.31 -30.75 -13.47
C TYR A 79 -34.97 -31.87 -14.46
#